data_AF-A0A6N2CWH8-F1
#
_entry.id   AF-A0A6N2CWH8-F1
#
_cell.length_a   1.000
_cell.length_b   1.000
_cell.length_c   1.000
_cell.angle_alpha   90.00
_cell.angle_beta   90.00
_cell.angle_gamma   90.00
#
_symmetry.space_group_name_H-M   'P 1'
#
loop_
_entity.id
_entity.type
_entity.pdbx_description
1 polymer ?
#
loop_
_entity_poly.entity_id
_entity_poly.type
_entity_poly.pdbx_seq_one_letter_code
_entity_poly.pdbx_strand_id
1 'polypeptide(L)'
;MRDLERFAAQHDADPAELQRRLIEAMILGAAADGRLDPRESAAMLDVIREQAEFAGIDGELATLSLSRAFEALVDEGFHVRLHALAASLPRYAHRALAFRCAVRVAMADGELHPDELSMLREMQRAFLLSDAEVERAFEQGRDDQASIIPDEVEPLDAFLDCLLMAAASNHVLADEERATLIAFILSRPEFDGVDPDQLNEYIRISLRAYSRGGIEGRLQTIADDLPLPVQRETAYGLAAAMVVADGDVDDRERHFLSSLRAALGLDEARAALVLEGVADHYSR
;
A
#
# COMPACT_ATOMS: atom_id res chain seq x y z
N MET A 1 11.65 -25.05 -10.14
CA MET A 1 11.84 -23.64 -10.54
C MET A 1 10.46 -23.18 -10.97
N ARG A 2 9.82 -22.40 -10.11
CA ARG A 2 8.38 -22.49 -9.83
C ARG A 2 7.60 -21.54 -10.73
N ASP A 3 6.43 -21.95 -11.18
CA ASP A 3 5.50 -21.12 -11.94
C ASP A 3 5.10 -19.82 -11.21
N LEU A 4 5.30 -19.76 -9.89
CA LEU A 4 5.24 -18.55 -9.05
C LEU A 4 6.24 -17.45 -9.45
N GLU A 5 7.45 -17.80 -9.91
CA GLU A 5 8.46 -16.83 -10.36
C GLU A 5 8.12 -16.25 -11.74
N ARG A 6 7.41 -17.03 -12.59
CA ARG A 6 6.81 -16.53 -13.84
C ARG A 6 5.58 -15.66 -13.60
N PHE A 7 4.83 -15.95 -12.54
CA PHE A 7 3.58 -15.28 -12.20
C PHE A 7 3.82 -13.90 -11.56
N ALA A 8 4.84 -13.77 -10.69
CA ALA A 8 5.29 -12.48 -10.17
C ALA A 8 5.72 -11.50 -11.28
N ALA A 9 6.22 -12.01 -12.42
CA ALA A 9 6.68 -11.21 -13.55
C ALA A 9 5.55 -10.71 -14.50
N GLN A 10 4.30 -11.13 -14.30
CA GLN A 10 3.20 -10.86 -15.26
C GLN A 10 2.18 -9.81 -14.80
N HIS A 11 2.20 -9.36 -13.53
CA HIS A 11 1.17 -8.47 -12.94
C HIS A 11 1.74 -7.32 -12.08
N ASP A 12 3.01 -6.97 -12.30
CA ASP A 12 3.46 -5.62 -12.01
C ASP A 12 2.65 -4.65 -12.90
N ALA A 13 2.21 -3.51 -12.35
CA ALA A 13 1.94 -2.36 -13.22
C ALA A 13 3.12 -2.29 -14.18
N ASP A 14 2.90 -2.19 -15.49
CA ASP A 14 3.97 -2.13 -16.51
C ASP A 14 5.18 -1.44 -15.86
N PRO A 15 6.34 -2.09 -15.70
CA PRO A 15 7.44 -1.50 -14.94
C PRO A 15 7.74 -0.06 -15.39
N ALA A 16 7.51 0.25 -16.66
CA ALA A 16 7.59 1.60 -17.20
C ALA A 16 6.51 2.56 -16.65
N GLU A 17 5.29 2.11 -16.38
CA GLU A 17 4.26 2.86 -15.66
C GLU A 17 4.62 3.12 -14.20
N LEU A 18 5.05 2.10 -13.44
CA LEU A 18 5.49 2.32 -12.07
C LEU A 18 6.66 3.31 -12.04
N GLN A 19 7.68 3.12 -12.88
CA GLN A 19 8.80 4.05 -13.03
C GLN A 19 8.32 5.47 -13.32
N ARG A 20 7.35 5.66 -14.22
CA ARG A 20 6.75 6.98 -14.49
C ARG A 20 6.11 7.60 -13.24
N ARG A 21 5.40 6.83 -12.43
CA ARG A 21 4.78 7.32 -11.18
C ARG A 21 5.82 7.66 -10.12
N LEU A 22 6.90 6.89 -10.03
CA LEU A 22 8.00 7.20 -9.11
C LEU A 22 8.74 8.48 -9.53
N ILE A 23 8.94 8.69 -10.83
CA ILE A 23 9.50 9.94 -11.37
C ILE A 23 8.58 11.12 -11.08
N GLU A 24 7.26 10.95 -11.25
CA GLU A 24 6.28 11.98 -10.87
C GLU A 24 6.35 12.32 -9.37
N ALA A 25 6.51 11.32 -8.50
CA ALA A 25 6.67 11.54 -7.06
C ALA A 25 7.92 12.35 -6.72
N MET A 26 9.05 12.10 -7.40
CA MET A 26 10.27 12.91 -7.25
C MET A 26 10.02 14.37 -7.62
N ILE A 27 9.36 14.61 -8.75
CA ILE A 27 9.01 15.96 -9.21
C ILE A 27 8.09 16.67 -8.21
N LEU A 28 7.07 15.98 -7.69
CA LEU A 28 6.20 16.55 -6.66
C LEU A 28 6.94 16.87 -5.35
N GLY A 29 7.97 16.09 -5.02
CA GLY A 29 8.80 16.30 -3.83
C GLY A 29 9.72 17.52 -3.92
N ALA A 30 10.23 17.84 -5.11
CA ALA A 30 11.21 18.90 -5.31
C ALA A 30 10.63 20.18 -5.96
N ALA A 31 9.75 20.04 -6.95
CA ALA A 31 9.30 21.14 -7.80
C ALA A 31 7.97 21.78 -7.36
N ALA A 32 7.72 21.73 -6.06
CA ALA A 32 6.52 22.21 -5.37
C ALA A 32 6.02 23.60 -5.80
N ASP A 33 6.97 24.52 -5.95
CA ASP A 33 6.75 25.92 -6.28
C ASP A 33 6.61 26.17 -7.80
N GLY A 34 6.56 25.09 -8.58
CA GLY A 34 6.54 25.13 -10.04
C GLY A 34 7.90 25.51 -10.64
N ARG A 35 8.99 25.39 -9.87
CA ARG A 35 10.36 25.56 -10.34
C ARG A 35 11.12 24.27 -10.11
N LEU A 36 12.06 23.99 -10.99
CA LEU A 36 12.99 22.88 -10.84
C LEU A 36 14.39 23.42 -11.07
N ASP A 37 15.25 23.32 -10.07
CA ASP A 37 16.61 23.80 -10.17
C ASP A 37 17.57 22.72 -10.74
N PRO A 38 18.78 23.11 -11.22
CA PRO A 38 19.72 22.15 -11.80
C PRO A 38 20.26 21.09 -10.83
N ARG A 39 20.33 21.38 -9.52
CA ARG A 39 20.76 20.45 -8.48
C ARG A 39 19.68 19.41 -8.21
N GLU A 40 18.42 19.83 -8.09
CA GLU A 40 17.28 18.92 -7.93
C GLU A 40 17.16 17.99 -9.13
N SER A 41 17.29 18.55 -10.34
CA SER A 41 17.30 17.77 -11.58
C SER A 41 18.44 16.74 -11.60
N ALA A 42 19.64 17.13 -11.15
CA ALA A 42 20.79 16.22 -11.08
C ALA A 42 20.55 15.11 -10.05
N ALA A 43 20.02 15.44 -8.87
CA ALA A 43 19.68 14.47 -7.83
C ALA A 43 18.66 13.43 -8.31
N MET A 44 17.61 13.86 -9.03
CA MET A 44 16.64 12.94 -9.63
C MET A 44 17.29 12.01 -10.65
N LEU A 45 18.17 12.52 -11.51
CA LEU A 45 18.89 11.70 -12.49
C LEU A 45 19.83 10.70 -11.80
N ASP A 46 20.47 11.08 -10.70
CA ASP A 46 21.31 10.19 -9.91
C ASP A 46 20.47 9.08 -9.26
N VAL A 47 19.31 9.40 -8.68
CA VAL A 47 18.34 8.40 -8.18
C VAL A 47 17.90 7.43 -9.29
N ILE A 48 17.51 7.94 -10.46
CA ILE A 48 17.07 7.10 -11.58
C ILE A 48 18.22 6.20 -12.08
N ARG A 49 19.46 6.69 -12.06
CA ARG A 49 20.62 5.92 -12.54
C ARG A 49 21.05 4.82 -11.57
N GLU A 50 20.94 5.08 -10.27
CA GLU A 50 21.56 4.24 -9.24
C GLU A 50 20.62 3.17 -8.68
N GLN A 51 19.31 3.36 -8.84
CA GLN A 51 18.31 2.52 -8.20
C GLN A 51 17.79 1.44 -9.16
N ALA A 52 17.66 0.22 -8.64
CA ALA A 52 17.32 -0.96 -9.44
C ALA A 52 15.91 -0.88 -10.06
N GLU A 53 15.00 -0.13 -9.42
CA GLU A 53 13.63 0.09 -9.83
C GLU A 53 13.53 0.83 -11.19
N PHE A 54 14.55 1.58 -11.57
CA PHE A 54 14.63 2.31 -12.84
C PHE A 54 15.50 1.61 -13.89
N ALA A 55 15.83 0.34 -13.68
CA ALA A 55 16.58 -0.45 -14.64
C ALA A 55 15.94 -0.37 -16.03
N GLY A 56 16.77 -0.07 -17.03
CA GLY A 56 16.36 0.06 -18.43
C GLY A 56 15.99 1.49 -18.87
N ILE A 57 15.96 2.46 -17.95
CA ILE A 57 15.83 3.89 -18.29
C ILE A 57 17.21 4.46 -18.59
N ASP A 58 17.44 4.93 -19.82
CA ASP A 58 18.63 5.70 -20.16
C ASP A 58 18.47 7.18 -19.81
N GLY A 59 19.56 7.95 -19.92
CA GLY A 59 19.56 9.36 -19.54
C GLY A 59 18.63 10.24 -20.39
N GLU A 60 18.40 9.89 -21.66
CA GLU A 60 17.48 10.65 -22.53
C GLU A 60 16.03 10.40 -22.11
N LEU A 61 15.67 9.13 -21.87
CA LEU A 61 14.33 8.76 -21.41
C LEU A 61 14.04 9.29 -20.00
N ALA A 62 15.03 9.29 -19.10
CA ALA A 62 14.93 9.89 -17.77
C ALA A 62 14.60 11.39 -17.87
N THR A 63 15.39 12.12 -18.67
CA THR A 63 15.23 13.58 -18.88
C THR A 63 13.85 13.90 -19.47
N LEU A 64 13.41 13.12 -20.46
CA LEU A 64 12.09 13.28 -21.07
C LEU A 64 10.95 13.00 -20.07
N SER A 65 11.10 11.98 -19.24
CA SER A 65 10.09 11.60 -18.23
C SER A 65 9.96 12.66 -17.14
N LEU A 66 11.08 13.18 -16.66
CA LEU A 66 11.13 14.30 -15.71
C LEU A 66 10.47 15.55 -16.28
N SER A 67 10.81 15.90 -17.53
CA SER A 67 10.24 17.08 -18.19
C SER A 67 8.72 16.99 -18.32
N ARG A 68 8.19 15.82 -18.70
CA ARG A 68 6.74 15.59 -18.81
C ARG A 68 6.02 15.67 -17.46
N ALA A 69 6.61 15.08 -16.42
CA ALA A 69 6.04 15.14 -15.08
C ALA A 69 6.03 16.59 -14.55
N PHE A 70 7.09 17.36 -14.83
CA PHE A 70 7.16 18.78 -14.47
C PHE A 70 6.15 19.63 -15.26
N GLU A 71 5.99 19.40 -16.56
CA GLU A 71 4.97 20.06 -17.37
C GLU A 71 3.56 19.81 -16.81
N ALA A 72 3.23 18.56 -16.47
CA ALA A 72 1.95 18.22 -15.85
C ALA A 72 1.74 18.91 -14.48
N LEU A 73 2.80 19.05 -13.69
CA LEU A 73 2.76 19.80 -12.43
C LEU A 73 2.48 21.29 -12.67
N VAL A 74 3.14 21.91 -13.63
CA VAL A 74 2.93 23.33 -13.99
C VAL A 74 1.50 23.56 -14.52
N ASP A 75 0.98 22.64 -15.33
CA ASP A 75 -0.33 22.77 -15.98
C ASP A 75 -1.50 22.51 -15.01
N GLU A 76 -1.41 21.47 -14.16
CA GLU A 76 -2.52 21.03 -13.32
C GLU A 76 -2.40 21.48 -11.85
N GLY A 77 -1.17 21.75 -11.39
CA GLY A 77 -0.86 22.12 -10.02
C GLY A 77 -0.67 20.93 -9.08
N PHE A 78 0.04 21.18 -7.98
CA PHE A 78 0.51 20.14 -7.05
C PHE A 78 -0.61 19.26 -6.49
N HIS A 79 -1.65 19.84 -5.88
CA HIS A 79 -2.67 19.02 -5.20
C HIS A 79 -3.43 18.11 -6.17
N VAL A 80 -3.68 18.57 -7.40
CA VAL A 80 -4.35 17.77 -8.45
C VAL A 80 -3.47 16.58 -8.83
N ARG A 81 -2.18 16.84 -9.10
CA ARG A 81 -1.21 15.80 -9.43
C ARG A 81 -0.99 14.83 -8.28
N LEU A 82 -0.89 15.30 -7.05
CA LEU A 82 -0.72 14.45 -5.87
C LEU A 82 -1.90 13.49 -5.69
N HIS A 83 -3.14 13.97 -5.84
CA HIS A 83 -4.31 13.11 -5.78
C HIS A 83 -4.35 12.09 -6.93
N ALA A 84 -4.03 12.52 -8.15
CA ALA A 84 -3.94 11.63 -9.31
C ALA A 84 -2.86 10.55 -9.13
N LEU A 85 -1.69 10.94 -8.59
CA LEU A 85 -0.60 10.03 -8.29
C LEU A 85 -1.01 9.00 -7.24
N ALA A 86 -1.58 9.45 -6.11
CA ALA A 86 -2.06 8.56 -5.04
C ALA A 86 -3.10 7.55 -5.56
N ALA A 87 -4.03 7.99 -6.41
CA ALA A 87 -5.02 7.12 -7.04
C ALA A 87 -4.40 6.13 -8.05
N SER A 88 -3.31 6.52 -8.72
CA SER A 88 -2.59 5.66 -9.68
C SER A 88 -1.62 4.67 -9.02
N LEU A 89 -1.41 4.77 -7.71
CA LEU A 89 -0.58 3.87 -6.91
C LEU A 89 -1.46 3.09 -5.92
N PRO A 90 -2.25 2.11 -6.39
CA PRO A 90 -3.22 1.40 -5.54
C PRO A 90 -2.54 0.55 -4.47
N ARG A 91 -1.33 0.03 -4.74
CA ARG A 91 -0.53 -0.72 -3.76
C ARG A 91 0.14 0.20 -2.76
N TYR A 92 0.05 -0.17 -1.49
CA TYR A 92 0.64 0.58 -0.40
C TYR A 92 2.16 0.66 -0.53
N ALA A 93 2.78 -0.46 -0.90
CA ALA A 93 4.23 -0.53 -1.13
C ALA A 93 4.71 0.48 -2.18
N HIS A 94 3.92 0.70 -3.25
CA HIS A 94 4.28 1.68 -4.27
C HIS A 94 4.14 3.13 -3.77
N ARG A 95 3.19 3.42 -2.89
CA ARG A 95 3.06 4.74 -2.26
C ARG A 95 4.21 5.03 -1.31
N ALA A 96 4.62 4.04 -0.51
CA ALA A 96 5.79 4.14 0.36
C ALA A 96 7.09 4.31 -0.46
N LEU A 97 7.23 3.58 -1.56
CA LEU A 97 8.33 3.71 -2.52
C LEU A 97 8.38 5.11 -3.15
N ALA A 98 7.24 5.59 -3.67
CA ALA A 98 7.11 6.93 -4.25
C ALA A 98 7.49 8.03 -3.26
N PHE A 99 7.03 7.91 -2.01
CA PHE A 99 7.39 8.84 -0.94
C PHE A 99 8.90 8.87 -0.67
N ARG A 100 9.53 7.70 -0.62
CA ARG A 100 10.97 7.60 -0.38
C ARG A 100 11.80 8.19 -1.50
N CYS A 101 11.39 8.01 -2.75
CA CYS A 101 11.98 8.70 -3.90
C CYS A 101 11.88 10.22 -3.74
N ALA A 102 10.70 10.73 -3.33
CA ALA A 102 10.49 12.15 -3.10
C ALA A 102 11.40 12.69 -1.96
N VAL A 103 11.45 12.00 -0.82
CA VAL A 103 12.31 12.37 0.32
C VAL A 103 13.78 12.38 -0.08
N ARG A 104 14.25 11.39 -0.82
CA ARG A 104 15.66 11.30 -1.23
C ARG A 104 16.08 12.47 -2.11
N VAL A 105 15.20 12.88 -3.04
CA VAL A 105 15.48 14.04 -3.89
C VAL A 105 15.45 15.33 -3.08
N ALA A 106 14.43 15.53 -2.24
CA ALA A 106 14.32 16.71 -1.38
C ALA A 106 15.47 16.83 -0.35
N MET A 107 16.15 15.73 -0.04
CA MET A 107 17.29 15.70 0.89
C MET A 107 18.65 15.75 0.19
N ALA A 108 18.69 15.82 -1.14
CA ALA A 108 19.92 15.58 -1.91
C ALA A 108 21.03 16.61 -1.67
N ASP A 109 20.69 17.85 -1.34
CA ASP A 109 21.67 18.88 -0.99
C ASP A 109 21.93 18.97 0.53
N GLY A 110 21.27 18.13 1.32
CA GLY A 110 21.39 18.05 2.77
C GLY A 110 20.55 19.06 3.54
N GLU A 111 19.77 19.92 2.87
CA GLU A 111 18.90 20.91 3.48
C GLU A 111 17.45 20.69 3.04
N LEU A 112 16.50 20.68 3.97
CA LEU A 112 15.08 20.59 3.64
C LEU A 112 14.42 21.94 3.86
N HIS A 113 13.97 22.57 2.78
CA HIS A 113 13.28 23.85 2.85
C HIS A 113 11.86 23.70 3.42
N PRO A 114 11.30 24.76 4.02
CA PRO A 114 9.95 24.72 4.61
C PRO A 114 8.85 24.30 3.61
N ASP A 115 9.00 24.68 2.35
CA ASP A 115 8.02 24.40 1.30
C ASP A 115 8.05 22.89 0.92
N GLU A 116 9.24 22.31 0.77
CA GLU A 116 9.42 20.87 0.56
C GLU A 116 8.89 20.06 1.75
N LEU A 117 9.15 20.50 2.99
CA LEU A 117 8.61 19.86 4.18
C LEU A 117 7.07 19.89 4.22
N SER A 118 6.46 21.00 3.79
CA SER A 118 5.01 21.11 3.68
C SER A 118 4.46 20.11 2.67
N MET A 119 5.12 19.98 1.52
CA MET A 119 4.73 19.05 0.47
C MET A 119 4.87 17.59 0.88
N LEU A 120 5.99 17.21 1.50
CA LEU A 120 6.18 15.86 2.03
C LEU A 120 5.11 15.52 3.07
N ARG A 121 4.65 16.47 3.90
CA ARG A 121 3.52 16.23 4.81
C ARG A 121 2.20 16.00 4.08
N GLU A 122 1.97 16.69 2.97
CA GLU A 122 0.80 16.43 2.13
C GLU A 122 0.88 15.07 1.44
N MET A 123 2.05 14.72 0.92
CA MET A 123 2.30 13.38 0.34
C MET A 123 2.09 12.28 1.38
N GLN A 124 2.62 12.44 2.60
CA GLN A 124 2.40 11.52 3.72
C GLN A 124 0.90 11.25 3.92
N ARG A 125 0.09 12.32 3.98
CA ARG A 125 -1.36 12.21 4.17
C ARG A 125 -2.06 11.56 2.98
N ALA A 126 -1.72 11.98 1.76
CA ALA A 126 -2.30 11.44 0.54
C ALA A 126 -1.97 9.95 0.34
N PHE A 127 -0.80 9.53 0.81
CA PHE A 127 -0.32 8.15 0.71
C PHE A 127 -0.68 7.28 1.91
N LEU A 128 -1.25 7.88 2.96
CA LEU A 128 -1.64 7.23 4.21
C LEU A 128 -0.45 6.61 4.96
N LEU A 129 0.69 7.31 4.97
CA LEU A 129 1.91 6.84 5.62
C LEU A 129 1.94 7.22 7.11
N SER A 130 2.37 6.29 7.95
CA SER A 130 2.61 6.52 9.37
C SER A 130 3.87 7.34 9.62
N ASP A 131 3.98 7.96 10.80
CA ASP A 131 5.16 8.73 11.18
C ASP A 131 6.45 7.88 11.20
N ALA A 132 6.33 6.59 11.55
CA ALA A 132 7.46 5.66 11.55
C ALA A 132 7.98 5.36 10.13
N GLU A 133 7.13 5.41 9.12
CA GLU A 133 7.53 5.24 7.72
C GLU A 133 8.19 6.48 7.16
N VAL A 134 7.67 7.64 7.56
CA VAL A 134 8.30 8.92 7.23
C VAL A 134 9.69 8.99 7.86
N GLU A 135 9.82 8.62 9.13
CA GLU A 135 11.11 8.58 9.83
C GLU A 135 12.10 7.66 9.09
N ARG A 136 11.70 6.43 8.74
CA ARG A 136 12.51 5.51 7.94
C ARG A 136 12.89 6.10 6.58
N ALA A 137 11.96 6.76 5.89
CA ALA A 137 12.25 7.41 4.61
C ALA A 137 13.30 8.51 4.75
N PHE A 138 13.26 9.30 5.83
CA PHE A 138 14.27 10.33 6.12
C PHE A 138 15.61 9.75 6.58
N GLU A 139 15.63 8.62 7.29
CA GLU A 139 16.86 7.91 7.63
C GLU A 139 17.55 7.38 6.36
N GLN A 140 16.80 6.74 5.48
CA GLN A 140 17.30 6.22 4.21
C GLN A 140 17.65 7.32 3.21
N GLY A 141 16.91 8.42 3.18
CA GLY A 141 17.20 9.57 2.33
C GLY A 141 18.53 10.24 2.67
N ARG A 142 19.04 10.08 3.90
CA ARG A 142 20.38 10.56 4.32
C ARG A 142 21.51 9.59 3.99
N ASP A 143 21.18 8.34 3.64
CA ASP A 143 22.14 7.31 3.28
C ASP A 143 22.11 7.07 1.77
N ASP A 144 23.14 7.58 1.08
CA ASP A 144 23.28 7.43 -0.37
C ASP A 144 23.32 5.96 -0.83
N GLN A 145 23.56 4.99 0.07
CA GLN A 145 23.61 3.56 -0.26
C GLN A 145 22.38 2.76 0.19
N ALA A 146 21.41 3.38 0.88
CA ALA A 146 20.20 2.69 1.30
C ALA A 146 19.32 2.31 0.11
N SER A 147 18.88 1.05 0.06
CA SER A 147 18.03 0.55 -1.01
C SER A 147 16.66 1.24 -1.01
N ILE A 148 16.24 1.65 -2.21
CA ILE A 148 14.88 1.87 -2.77
C ILE A 148 13.81 0.85 -2.37
N ILE A 149 14.18 -0.34 -1.92
CA ILE A 149 13.21 -1.41 -1.71
C ILE A 149 12.49 -1.22 -0.36
N PRO A 150 11.14 -1.17 -0.29
CA PRO A 150 10.46 -1.50 0.95
C PRO A 150 10.80 -2.96 1.24
N ASP A 151 11.39 -3.27 2.40
CA ASP A 151 11.68 -4.65 2.84
C ASP A 151 10.42 -5.55 2.98
N GLU A 152 9.27 -5.13 2.47
CA GLU A 152 7.94 -5.58 2.87
C GLU A 152 7.15 -5.98 1.62
N VAL A 153 7.19 -7.28 1.30
CA VAL A 153 6.16 -7.93 0.48
C VAL A 153 4.82 -7.67 1.19
N GLU A 154 3.84 -7.09 0.50
CA GLU A 154 2.47 -7.00 1.05
C GLU A 154 2.03 -8.42 1.44
N PRO A 155 1.62 -8.64 2.71
CA PRO A 155 1.30 -9.98 3.19
C PRO A 155 -0.10 -10.36 2.71
N LEU A 156 -0.26 -10.44 1.39
CA LEU A 156 -1.53 -10.65 0.70
C LEU A 156 -2.23 -11.90 1.21
N ASP A 157 -1.47 -12.96 1.47
CA ASP A 157 -1.97 -14.19 2.07
C ASP A 157 -2.59 -13.92 3.47
N ALA A 158 -1.94 -13.13 4.31
CA ALA A 158 -2.48 -12.78 5.63
C ALA A 158 -3.72 -11.88 5.53
N PHE A 159 -3.78 -10.98 4.54
CA PHE A 159 -4.98 -10.17 4.28
C PHE A 159 -6.15 -11.02 3.77
N LEU A 160 -5.90 -11.93 2.83
CA LEU A 160 -6.89 -12.88 2.32
C LEU A 160 -7.37 -13.83 3.41
N ASP A 161 -6.47 -14.33 4.25
CA ASP A 161 -6.81 -15.12 5.43
C ASP A 161 -7.68 -14.34 6.41
N CYS A 162 -7.35 -13.06 6.66
CA CYS A 162 -8.15 -12.21 7.54
C CYS A 162 -9.58 -12.01 7.01
N LEU A 163 -9.73 -11.74 5.71
CA LEU A 163 -11.03 -11.61 5.05
C LEU A 163 -11.81 -12.93 5.04
N LEU A 164 -11.13 -14.04 4.81
CA LEU A 164 -11.72 -15.38 4.89
C LEU A 164 -12.23 -15.69 6.30
N MET A 165 -11.48 -15.32 7.35
CA MET A 165 -11.90 -15.51 8.74
C MET A 165 -13.08 -14.61 9.11
N ALA A 166 -13.12 -13.38 8.59
CA ALA A 166 -14.26 -12.49 8.76
C ALA A 166 -15.53 -13.11 8.14
N ALA A 167 -15.43 -13.56 6.89
CA ALA A 167 -16.54 -14.20 6.17
C ALA A 167 -16.99 -15.54 6.78
N ALA A 168 -16.05 -16.33 7.31
CA ALA A 168 -16.32 -17.64 7.91
C ALA A 168 -16.61 -17.59 9.42
N SER A 169 -16.70 -16.39 10.01
CA SER A 169 -17.02 -16.21 11.44
C SER A 169 -18.39 -16.83 11.80
N ASN A 170 -19.28 -16.94 10.80
CA ASN A 170 -20.58 -17.61 10.85
C ASN A 170 -20.54 -19.10 10.45
N HIS A 171 -19.58 -19.87 10.96
CA HIS A 171 -19.49 -21.33 10.76
C HIS A 171 -19.11 -21.71 9.30
N VAL A 172 -19.40 -22.94 8.84
CA VAL A 172 -18.94 -23.45 7.52
C VAL A 172 -19.35 -22.46 6.43
N LEU A 173 -18.35 -21.85 5.78
CA LEU A 173 -18.55 -20.87 4.71
C LEU A 173 -19.44 -21.47 3.61
N ALA A 174 -20.68 -20.99 3.55
CA ALA A 174 -21.66 -21.40 2.56
C ALA A 174 -21.24 -20.94 1.15
N ASP A 175 -21.85 -21.52 0.12
CA ASP A 175 -21.55 -21.14 -1.27
C ASP A 175 -21.88 -19.67 -1.55
N GLU A 176 -22.96 -19.16 -0.95
CA GLU A 176 -23.38 -17.76 -1.03
C GLU A 176 -22.39 -16.83 -0.33
N GLU A 177 -21.95 -17.15 0.88
CA GLU A 177 -20.97 -16.36 1.65
C GLU A 177 -19.61 -16.32 0.95
N ARG A 178 -19.20 -17.44 0.34
CA ARG A 178 -17.99 -17.50 -0.49
C ARG A 178 -18.10 -16.58 -1.71
N ALA A 179 -19.26 -16.57 -2.38
CA ALA A 179 -19.47 -15.68 -3.52
C ALA A 179 -19.40 -14.20 -3.11
N THR A 180 -19.97 -13.84 -1.96
CA THR A 180 -19.88 -12.48 -1.39
C THR A 180 -18.43 -12.11 -1.06
N LEU A 181 -17.67 -13.00 -0.40
CA LEU A 181 -16.25 -12.79 -0.10
C LEU A 181 -15.43 -12.55 -1.38
N ILE A 182 -15.66 -13.35 -2.42
CA ILE A 182 -14.94 -13.21 -3.70
C ILE A 182 -15.31 -11.89 -4.37
N ALA A 183 -16.60 -11.56 -4.47
CA ALA A 183 -17.04 -10.30 -5.08
C ALA A 183 -16.48 -9.09 -4.31
N PHE A 184 -16.46 -9.17 -2.98
CA PHE A 184 -15.90 -8.16 -2.11
C PHE A 184 -14.40 -7.95 -2.34
N ILE A 185 -13.60 -9.03 -2.36
CA ILE A 185 -12.16 -8.99 -2.65
C ILE A 185 -11.92 -8.38 -4.04
N LEU A 186 -12.61 -8.87 -5.07
CA LEU A 186 -12.38 -8.43 -6.45
C LEU A 186 -12.88 -7.00 -6.75
N SER A 187 -13.73 -6.43 -5.88
CA SER A 187 -14.18 -5.04 -6.02
C SER A 187 -13.20 -4.01 -5.47
N ARG A 188 -12.09 -4.46 -4.89
CA ARG A 188 -11.18 -3.62 -4.12
C ARG A 188 -9.85 -3.40 -4.83
N PRO A 189 -9.39 -2.13 -4.94
CA PRO A 189 -8.11 -1.81 -5.57
C PRO A 189 -6.92 -2.55 -4.95
N GLU A 190 -6.99 -2.88 -3.66
CA GLU A 190 -5.96 -3.62 -2.93
C GLU A 190 -5.74 -5.04 -3.48
N PHE A 191 -6.74 -5.59 -4.19
CA PHE A 191 -6.72 -6.92 -4.78
C PHE A 191 -6.80 -6.89 -6.31
N ASP A 192 -6.52 -5.74 -6.94
CA ASP A 192 -6.48 -5.62 -8.39
C ASP A 192 -5.44 -6.60 -8.97
N GLY A 193 -5.89 -7.42 -9.92
CA GLY A 193 -5.08 -8.47 -10.54
C GLY A 193 -5.15 -9.83 -9.84
N VAL A 194 -5.91 -9.97 -8.75
CA VAL A 194 -6.25 -11.29 -8.20
C VAL A 194 -7.18 -12.02 -9.16
N ASP A 195 -6.74 -13.18 -9.65
CA ASP A 195 -7.55 -14.02 -10.52
C ASP A 195 -8.66 -14.75 -9.73
N PRO A 196 -9.92 -14.73 -10.19
CA PRO A 196 -11.03 -15.35 -9.47
C PRO A 196 -10.88 -16.88 -9.26
N ASP A 197 -10.29 -17.61 -10.22
CA ASP A 197 -10.11 -19.06 -10.10
C ASP A 197 -9.00 -19.39 -9.09
N GLN A 198 -7.93 -18.59 -9.08
CA GLN A 198 -6.86 -18.69 -8.08
C GLN A 198 -7.35 -18.34 -6.68
N LEU A 199 -8.15 -17.29 -6.54
CA LEU A 199 -8.76 -16.91 -5.26
C LEU A 199 -9.67 -18.03 -4.73
N ASN A 200 -10.47 -18.65 -5.59
CA ASN A 200 -11.28 -19.82 -5.22
C ASN A 200 -10.44 -20.98 -4.71
N GLU A 201 -9.33 -21.30 -5.40
CA GLU A 201 -8.43 -22.38 -4.99
C GLU A 201 -7.69 -22.06 -3.68
N TYR A 202 -7.26 -20.80 -3.49
CA TYR A 202 -6.70 -20.31 -2.24
C TYR A 202 -7.68 -20.49 -1.08
N ILE A 203 -8.92 -19.99 -1.22
CA ILE A 203 -9.99 -20.14 -0.21
C ILE A 203 -10.18 -21.62 0.14
N ARG A 204 -10.23 -22.50 -0.87
CA ARG A 204 -10.40 -23.95 -0.67
C ARG A 204 -9.24 -24.58 0.11
N ILE A 205 -8.01 -24.14 -0.12
CA ILE A 205 -6.83 -24.64 0.60
C ILE A 205 -6.81 -24.10 2.04
N SER A 206 -7.02 -22.79 2.21
CA SER A 206 -7.02 -22.12 3.51
C SER A 206 -8.12 -22.64 4.44
N LEU A 207 -9.34 -22.90 3.92
CA LEU A 207 -10.42 -23.53 4.70
C LEU A 207 -10.06 -24.95 5.18
N ARG A 208 -9.31 -25.73 4.40
CA ARG A 208 -8.83 -27.07 4.83
C ARG A 208 -7.71 -27.00 5.87
N ALA A 209 -6.96 -25.90 5.90
CA ALA A 209 -5.99 -25.62 6.95
C ALA A 209 -6.70 -25.22 8.26
N TYR A 210 -7.74 -24.38 8.15
CA TYR A 210 -8.59 -23.93 9.26
C TYR A 210 -9.20 -25.09 10.06
N SER A 211 -9.76 -26.11 9.39
CA SER A 211 -10.39 -27.27 10.07
C SER A 211 -9.45 -28.06 11.00
N ARG A 212 -8.12 -27.85 10.91
CA ARG A 212 -7.12 -28.56 11.71
C ARG A 212 -6.56 -27.75 12.89
N GLY A 213 -6.61 -26.42 12.84
CA GLY A 213 -5.94 -25.53 13.81
C GLY A 213 -6.88 -24.66 14.67
N GLY A 214 -8.16 -24.54 14.31
CA GLY A 214 -9.11 -23.65 15.00
C GLY A 214 -8.85 -22.17 14.73
N ILE A 215 -9.80 -21.31 15.14
CA ILE A 215 -9.78 -19.88 14.82
C ILE A 215 -8.66 -19.13 15.54
N GLU A 216 -8.43 -19.41 16.82
CA GLU A 216 -7.41 -18.74 17.65
C GLU A 216 -6.00 -18.96 17.12
N GLY A 217 -5.66 -20.21 16.74
CA GLY A 217 -4.36 -20.54 16.16
C GLY A 217 -4.12 -19.85 14.82
N ARG A 218 -5.18 -19.68 14.01
CA ARG A 218 -5.10 -18.98 12.73
C ARG A 218 -4.94 -17.47 12.91
N LEU A 219 -5.66 -16.87 13.85
CA LEU A 219 -5.51 -15.45 14.20
C LEU A 219 -4.08 -15.13 14.66
N GLN A 220 -3.46 -16.04 15.43
CA GLN A 220 -2.05 -15.87 15.81
C GLN A 220 -1.10 -15.99 14.62
N THR A 221 -1.34 -16.95 13.71
CA THR A 221 -0.54 -17.08 12.48
C THR A 221 -0.62 -15.82 11.63
N ILE A 222 -1.83 -15.28 11.45
CA ILE A 222 -2.03 -14.00 10.76
C ILE A 222 -1.22 -12.91 11.45
N ALA A 223 -1.30 -12.77 12.78
CA ALA A 223 -0.54 -11.74 13.49
C ALA A 223 0.99 -11.90 13.37
N ASP A 224 1.49 -13.13 13.30
CA ASP A 224 2.91 -13.44 13.10
C ASP A 224 3.38 -13.08 11.67
N ASP A 225 2.51 -13.25 10.68
CA ASP A 225 2.74 -12.89 9.27
C ASP A 225 2.56 -11.37 8.99
N LEU A 226 2.09 -10.61 9.99
CA LEU A 226 1.92 -9.15 9.93
C LEU A 226 2.85 -8.45 10.96
N PRO A 227 4.17 -8.40 10.72
CA PRO A 227 5.12 -7.84 11.68
C PRO A 227 4.94 -6.35 11.94
N LEU A 228 4.29 -5.62 11.03
CA LEU A 228 4.19 -4.16 11.11
C LEU A 228 2.85 -3.67 11.68
N PRO A 229 2.85 -2.57 12.44
CA PRO A 229 1.62 -1.95 12.93
C PRO A 229 0.63 -1.60 11.81
N VAL A 230 1.10 -1.04 10.69
CA VAL A 230 0.23 -0.65 9.57
C VAL A 230 -0.42 -1.86 8.90
N GLN A 231 0.30 -2.97 8.75
CA GLN A 231 -0.24 -4.20 8.18
C GLN A 231 -1.36 -4.77 9.07
N ARG A 232 -1.19 -4.69 10.39
CA ARG A 232 -2.20 -5.10 11.37
C ARG A 232 -3.44 -4.22 11.29
N GLU A 233 -3.27 -2.91 11.20
CA GLU A 233 -4.38 -1.97 11.03
C GLU A 233 -5.13 -2.19 9.71
N THR A 234 -4.40 -2.41 8.60
CA THR A 234 -4.99 -2.74 7.29
C THR A 234 -5.76 -4.05 7.34
N ALA A 235 -5.19 -5.12 7.91
CA ALA A 235 -5.88 -6.40 8.08
C ALA A 235 -7.16 -6.26 8.91
N TYR A 236 -7.10 -5.46 9.99
CA TYR A 236 -8.24 -5.17 10.84
C TYR A 236 -9.34 -4.37 10.10
N GLY A 237 -8.95 -3.33 9.36
CA GLY A 237 -9.86 -2.53 8.56
C GLY A 237 -10.53 -3.32 7.44
N LEU A 238 -9.78 -4.18 6.74
CA LEU A 238 -10.30 -5.08 5.72
C LEU A 238 -11.37 -6.03 6.29
N ALA A 239 -11.09 -6.65 7.44
CA ALA A 239 -12.02 -7.53 8.12
C ALA A 239 -13.27 -6.80 8.64
N ALA A 240 -13.09 -5.63 9.25
CA ALA A 240 -14.21 -4.80 9.70
C ALA A 240 -15.11 -4.38 8.54
N ALA A 241 -14.53 -4.00 7.42
CA ALA A 241 -15.28 -3.62 6.24
C ALA A 241 -16.03 -4.80 5.60
N MET A 242 -15.51 -6.04 5.74
CA MET A 242 -16.22 -7.24 5.30
C MET A 242 -17.43 -7.51 6.19
N VAL A 243 -17.24 -7.40 7.50
CA VAL A 243 -18.30 -7.57 8.51
C VAL A 243 -19.42 -6.54 8.36
N VAL A 244 -19.09 -5.28 8.05
CA VAL A 244 -20.09 -4.20 7.92
C VAL A 244 -20.75 -4.19 6.53
N ALA A 245 -20.25 -4.96 5.56
CA ALA A 245 -20.65 -4.86 4.15
C ALA A 245 -22.15 -5.11 3.90
N ASP A 246 -22.80 -5.96 4.69
CA ASP A 246 -24.22 -6.28 4.58
C ASP A 246 -25.13 -5.41 5.46
N GLY A 247 -24.54 -4.54 6.29
CA GLY A 247 -25.23 -3.51 7.07
C GLY A 247 -25.73 -3.94 8.45
N ASP A 248 -25.60 -5.21 8.84
CA ASP A 248 -26.06 -5.72 10.14
C ASP A 248 -24.95 -6.51 10.83
N VAL A 249 -24.34 -5.93 11.88
CA VAL A 249 -23.27 -6.59 12.64
C VAL A 249 -23.81 -7.32 13.87
N ASP A 250 -23.70 -8.65 13.88
CA ASP A 250 -24.20 -9.48 14.97
C ASP A 250 -23.22 -9.59 16.17
N ASP A 251 -23.63 -10.29 17.24
CA ASP A 251 -22.78 -10.48 18.43
C ASP A 251 -21.52 -11.32 18.14
N ARG A 252 -21.57 -12.22 17.17
CA ARG A 252 -20.47 -13.13 16.81
C ARG A 252 -19.42 -12.40 15.99
N GLU A 253 -19.83 -11.58 15.05
CA GLU A 253 -18.94 -10.73 14.25
C GLU A 253 -18.24 -9.69 15.13
N ARG A 254 -18.97 -9.10 16.09
CA ARG A 254 -18.36 -8.25 17.13
C ARG A 254 -17.34 -9.01 17.97
N HIS A 255 -17.65 -10.25 18.34
CA HIS A 255 -16.69 -11.09 19.07
C HIS A 255 -15.46 -11.45 18.22
N PHE A 256 -15.64 -11.76 16.93
CA PHE A 256 -14.56 -11.98 15.99
C PHE A 256 -13.65 -10.76 15.87
N LEU A 257 -14.21 -9.57 15.62
CA LEU A 257 -13.43 -8.33 15.53
C LEU A 257 -12.70 -8.03 16.85
N SER A 258 -13.32 -8.28 18.00
CA SER A 258 -12.64 -8.14 19.29
C SER A 258 -11.45 -9.10 19.43
N SER A 259 -11.59 -10.33 18.94
CA SER A 259 -10.55 -11.37 19.01
C SER A 259 -9.41 -11.09 18.05
N LEU A 260 -9.74 -10.68 16.82
CA LEU A 260 -8.77 -10.23 15.81
C LEU A 260 -7.98 -9.02 16.31
N ARG A 261 -8.66 -7.99 16.86
CA ARG A 261 -8.00 -6.83 17.47
C ARG A 261 -6.96 -7.25 18.52
N ALA A 262 -7.35 -8.15 19.41
CA ALA A 262 -6.48 -8.64 20.48
C ALA A 262 -5.28 -9.41 19.91
N ALA A 263 -5.49 -10.29 18.93
CA ALA A 263 -4.41 -11.06 18.28
C ALA A 263 -3.42 -10.15 17.54
N LEU A 264 -3.92 -9.12 16.86
CA LEU A 264 -3.10 -8.13 16.17
C LEU A 264 -2.38 -7.15 17.13
N GLY A 265 -2.74 -7.15 18.42
CA GLY A 265 -2.15 -6.26 19.41
C GLY A 265 -2.55 -4.79 19.23
N LEU A 266 -3.71 -4.52 18.63
CA LEU A 266 -4.21 -3.16 18.43
C LEU A 266 -4.88 -2.65 19.71
N ASP A 267 -4.53 -1.42 20.13
CA ASP A 267 -5.23 -0.77 21.22
C ASP A 267 -6.67 -0.37 20.82
N GLU A 268 -7.51 -0.14 21.83
CA GLU A 268 -8.94 0.12 21.63
C GLU A 268 -9.22 1.46 20.94
N ALA A 269 -8.40 2.47 21.20
CA ALA A 269 -8.56 3.78 20.56
C ALA A 269 -8.21 3.73 19.08
N ARG A 270 -7.14 3.00 18.72
CA ARG A 270 -6.71 2.82 17.33
C ARG A 270 -7.70 1.97 16.55
N ALA A 271 -8.19 0.89 17.16
CA ALA A 271 -9.25 0.08 16.56
C ALA A 271 -10.53 0.90 16.30
N ALA A 272 -10.93 1.76 17.25
CA ALA A 272 -12.08 2.64 17.07
C ALA A 272 -11.93 3.61 15.89
N LEU A 273 -10.74 4.21 15.71
CA LEU A 273 -10.46 5.08 14.55
C LEU A 273 -10.55 4.33 13.22
N VAL A 274 -10.04 3.10 13.16
CA VAL A 274 -10.16 2.26 11.96
C VAL A 274 -11.63 1.94 11.66
N LEU A 275 -12.41 1.58 12.68
CA LEU A 275 -13.84 1.29 12.54
C LEU A 275 -14.64 2.53 12.10
N GLU A 276 -14.32 3.71 12.62
CA GLU A 276 -14.93 4.98 12.20
C GLU A 276 -14.66 5.25 10.73
N GLY A 277 -13.42 5.10 10.26
CA GLY A 277 -13.06 5.25 8.86
C GLY A 277 -13.79 4.26 7.94
N VAL A 278 -14.00 3.02 8.40
CA VAL A 278 -14.81 2.03 7.69
C VAL A 278 -16.28 2.47 7.65
N ALA A 279 -16.87 2.85 8.78
CA ALA A 279 -18.27 3.26 8.85
C ALA A 279 -18.58 4.47 7.95
N ASP A 280 -17.68 5.45 7.88
CA ASP A 280 -17.79 6.61 6.99
C ASP A 280 -17.81 6.22 5.49
N HIS A 281 -17.11 5.14 5.13
CA HIS A 281 -17.07 4.62 3.77
C HIS A 281 -18.40 3.93 3.38
N TYR A 282 -19.05 3.24 4.31
CA TYR A 282 -20.32 2.50 4.07
C TYR A 282 -21.59 3.32 4.36
N SER A 283 -21.46 4.52 4.96
CA SER A 283 -22.58 5.42 5.25
C SER A 283 -22.91 6.40 4.10
N ARG A 284 -22.24 6.30 2.95
CA ARG A 284 -22.42 7.15 1.76
C ARG A 284 -23.06 6.38 0.61
#